data_AF-A0A7X8L8Y0-F1
#
_entry.id   AF-A0A7X8L8Y0-F1
#
_cell.length_a   1.000
_cell.length_b   1.000
_cell.length_c   1.000
_cell.angle_alpha   90.00
_cell.angle_beta   90.00
_cell.angle_gamma   90.00
#
_symmetry.space_group_name_H-M   'P 1'
#
loop_
_entity.id
_entity.type
_entity.pdbx_description
1 polymer ?
#
loop_
_entity_poly.entity_id
_entity_poly.type
_entity_poly.pdbx_seq_one_letter_code
_entity_poly.pdbx_strand_id
1 'polypeptide(L)'
;MKKRAIIELTALLDVVLILLFMFIFNVSASQENLEQSLHHTQNSNQQLLAELKEKNQQLEQIQKERQDVEQLVKSLSSFLQMQEDELFSIINDLSESEQKKFIETLDPWLDEKQIIQELLQYQTLQSFFYTIHIGLKSGENELWINNQPTGITISVGEIQNPENYEKKKKQIMASIEKEIQRPSGEANRILLSLSLLDEEVYQYAYEITWYAITEIENKYGPQRIFKSEQRYISR
;
A
#
# COMPACT_ATOMS: atom_id res chain seq x y z
N MET A 1 73.72 4.33 87.96
CA MET A 1 73.97 3.49 86.77
C MET A 1 72.73 3.51 85.88
N LYS A 2 72.80 4.12 84.69
CA LYS A 2 71.70 4.16 83.71
C LYS A 2 71.51 2.77 83.08
N LYS A 3 70.36 2.14 83.31
CA LYS A 3 69.95 0.93 82.56
C LYS A 3 69.58 1.35 81.14
N ARG A 4 70.35 0.90 80.14
CA ARG A 4 69.97 1.05 78.72
C ARG A 4 68.88 0.02 78.44
N ALA A 5 67.70 0.49 78.07
CA ALA A 5 66.65 -0.35 77.50
C ALA A 5 67.12 -0.76 76.10
N ILE A 6 67.57 -2.00 75.95
CA ILE A 6 67.75 -2.60 74.64
C ILE A 6 66.34 -2.98 74.22
N ILE A 7 65.71 -2.13 73.40
CA ILE A 7 64.42 -2.42 72.78
C ILE A 7 64.61 -3.71 71.96
N GLU A 8 63.77 -4.71 72.20
CA GLU A 8 63.75 -5.97 71.45
C GLU A 8 63.38 -5.68 69.98
N LEU A 9 64.40 -5.50 69.15
CA LEU A 9 64.28 -5.16 67.73
C LEU A 9 63.49 -6.23 66.94
N THR A 10 63.51 -7.48 67.40
CA THR A 10 62.83 -8.62 66.77
C THR A 10 61.30 -8.47 66.80
N ALA A 11 60.72 -8.12 67.95
CA ALA A 11 59.26 -7.96 68.07
C ALA A 11 58.74 -6.76 67.26
N LEU A 12 59.54 -5.68 67.16
CA LEU A 12 59.22 -4.53 66.32
C LEU A 12 59.28 -4.89 64.83
N LEU A 13 60.29 -5.67 64.43
CA LEU A 13 60.44 -6.15 63.05
C LEU A 13 59.25 -7.02 62.63
N ASP A 14 58.79 -7.91 63.49
CA ASP A 14 57.62 -8.77 63.22
C ASP A 14 56.34 -7.97 63.05
N VAL A 15 56.11 -6.95 63.89
CA VAL A 15 54.96 -6.04 63.76
C VAL A 15 55.02 -5.26 62.45
N VAL A 16 56.20 -4.75 62.09
CA VAL A 16 56.41 -4.05 60.81
C VAL A 16 56.17 -4.98 59.62
N LEU A 17 56.65 -6.23 59.68
CA LEU A 17 56.45 -7.23 58.63
C LEU A 17 54.98 -7.63 58.47
N ILE A 18 54.24 -7.80 59.57
CA ILE A 18 52.79 -8.08 59.54
C ILE A 18 52.03 -6.91 58.90
N LEU A 19 52.38 -5.66 59.26
CA LEU A 19 51.78 -4.46 58.65
C LEU A 19 52.11 -4.35 57.15
N LEU A 20 53.34 -4.68 56.77
CA LEU A 20 53.77 -4.69 55.36
C LEU A 20 53.03 -5.78 54.57
N PHE A 21 52.82 -6.95 55.16
CA PHE A 21 52.07 -8.04 54.54
C PHE A 21 50.59 -7.69 54.38
N MET A 22 49.95 -7.12 55.39
CA MET A 22 48.58 -6.60 55.27
C MET A 22 48.49 -5.50 54.20
N PHE A 23 49.47 -4.61 54.12
CA PHE A 23 49.51 -3.56 53.12
C PHE A 23 49.63 -4.13 51.71
N ILE A 24 50.57 -5.04 51.47
CA ILE A 24 50.76 -5.70 50.17
C ILE A 24 49.50 -6.48 49.79
N PHE A 25 48.92 -7.25 50.72
CA PHE A 25 47.72 -8.03 50.45
C PHE A 25 46.53 -7.13 50.08
N ASN A 26 46.35 -6.00 50.78
CA ASN A 26 45.28 -5.05 50.49
C ASN A 26 45.50 -4.35 49.13
N VAL A 27 46.73 -3.99 48.79
CA VAL A 27 47.06 -3.41 47.46
C VAL A 27 46.79 -4.42 46.35
N SER A 28 47.23 -5.67 46.50
CA SER A 28 47.01 -6.72 45.50
C SER A 28 45.52 -7.05 45.32
N ALA A 29 44.77 -7.19 46.42
CA ALA A 29 43.32 -7.43 46.36
C ALA A 29 42.57 -6.25 45.74
N SER A 30 42.99 -5.01 46.04
CA SER A 30 42.41 -3.82 45.42
C SER A 30 42.72 -3.74 43.92
N GLN A 31 43.91 -4.17 43.50
CA GLN A 31 44.32 -4.15 42.10
C GLN A 31 43.56 -5.21 41.28
N GLU A 32 43.40 -6.42 41.81
CA GLU A 32 42.63 -7.49 41.16
C GLU A 32 41.15 -7.10 40.99
N ASN A 33 40.54 -6.51 42.01
CA ASN A 33 39.18 -5.99 41.92
C ASN A 33 39.05 -4.86 40.87
N LEU A 34 40.07 -3.99 40.78
CA LEU A 34 40.08 -2.89 39.81
C LEU A 34 40.19 -3.44 38.37
N GLU A 35 41.07 -4.41 38.13
CA GLU A 35 41.23 -5.07 36.84
C GLU A 35 39.98 -5.83 36.40
N GLN A 36 39.32 -6.55 37.33
CA GLN A 36 38.04 -7.20 37.05
C GLN A 36 36.94 -6.19 36.71
N SER A 37 36.86 -5.07 37.44
CA SER A 37 35.88 -4.01 37.15
C SER A 37 36.13 -3.34 35.79
N LEU A 38 37.40 -3.15 35.42
CA LEU A 38 37.80 -2.61 34.12
C LEU A 38 37.44 -3.56 33.00
N HIS A 39 37.74 -4.86 33.14
CA HIS A 39 37.36 -5.88 32.15
C HIS A 39 35.85 -5.98 31.98
N HIS A 40 35.08 -5.94 33.08
CA HIS A 40 33.62 -5.95 33.01
C HIS A 40 33.08 -4.70 32.29
N THR A 41 33.62 -3.52 32.61
CA THR A 41 33.23 -2.25 31.98
C THR A 41 33.59 -2.23 30.49
N GLN A 42 34.77 -2.75 30.12
CA GLN A 42 35.19 -2.86 28.72
C GLN A 42 34.29 -3.80 27.93
N ASN A 43 33.96 -4.97 28.49
CA ASN A 43 33.08 -5.94 27.84
C ASN A 43 31.66 -5.38 27.66
N SER A 44 31.12 -4.69 28.68
CA SER A 44 29.83 -4.02 28.60
C SER A 44 29.82 -2.91 27.54
N ASN A 45 30.87 -2.10 27.48
CA ASN A 45 31.00 -1.07 26.43
C ASN A 45 31.10 -1.66 25.03
N GLN A 46 31.79 -2.78 24.84
CA GLN A 46 31.84 -3.48 23.56
C GLN A 46 30.47 -4.04 23.15
N GLN A 47 29.71 -4.58 24.10
CA GLN A 47 28.34 -5.04 23.85
C GLN A 47 27.41 -3.88 23.46
N LEU A 48 27.48 -2.75 24.18
CA LEU A 48 26.70 -1.56 23.85
C LEU A 48 27.05 -1.00 22.47
N LEU A 49 28.32 -1.04 22.06
CA LEU A 49 28.73 -0.61 20.72
C LEU A 49 28.19 -1.55 19.62
N ALA A 50 28.13 -2.85 19.88
CA ALA A 50 27.55 -3.81 18.95
C ALA A 50 26.03 -3.58 18.81
N GLU A 51 25.33 -3.39 19.93
CA GLU A 51 23.89 -3.12 19.95
C GLU A 51 23.54 -1.78 19.27
N LEU A 52 24.33 -0.72 19.52
CA LEU A 52 24.18 0.56 18.83
C LEU A 52 24.35 0.44 17.32
N LYS A 53 25.33 -0.36 16.87
CA LYS A 53 25.56 -0.59 15.45
C LYS A 53 24.39 -1.32 14.80
N GLU A 54 23.86 -2.34 15.46
CA GLU A 54 22.67 -3.08 15.00
C GLU A 54 21.44 -2.16 14.95
N LYS A 55 21.23 -1.34 15.98
CA LYS A 55 20.12 -0.37 16.01
C LYS A 55 20.24 0.69 14.93
N ASN A 56 21.44 1.18 14.63
CA ASN A 56 21.65 2.11 13.53
C ASN A 56 21.37 1.48 12.16
N GLN A 57 21.75 0.22 11.96
CA GLN A 57 21.41 -0.51 10.73
C GLN A 57 19.89 -0.69 10.57
N GLN A 58 19.19 -1.01 11.67
CA GLN A 58 17.72 -1.07 11.69
C GLN A 58 17.10 0.29 11.35
N LEU A 59 17.64 1.39 11.88
CA LEU A 59 17.17 2.73 11.58
C LEU A 59 17.38 3.14 10.11
N GLU A 60 18.54 2.83 9.53
CA GLU A 60 18.81 3.09 8.11
C GLU A 60 17.85 2.31 7.21
N GLN A 61 17.55 1.05 7.56
CA GLN A 61 16.60 0.24 6.82
C GLN A 61 15.18 0.81 6.91
N ILE A 62 14.71 1.19 8.10
CA ILE A 62 13.40 1.83 8.29
C ILE A 62 13.31 3.17 7.56
N GLN A 63 14.39 3.96 7.52
CA GLN A 63 14.43 5.21 6.77
C GLN A 63 14.31 4.97 5.27
N LYS A 64 14.97 3.93 4.74
CA LYS A 64 14.85 3.56 3.34
C LYS A 64 13.44 3.09 3.00
N GLU A 65 12.87 2.21 3.81
CA GLU A 65 11.48 1.75 3.64
C GLU A 65 10.49 2.92 3.67
N ARG A 66 10.70 3.92 4.54
CA ARG A 66 9.89 5.15 4.54
C ARG A 66 10.04 5.96 3.26
N GLN A 67 11.25 6.11 2.73
CA GLN A 67 11.48 6.85 1.48
C GLN A 67 10.81 6.15 0.29
N ASP A 68 10.87 4.83 0.24
CA ASP A 68 10.23 4.02 -0.80
C ASP A 68 8.70 4.16 -0.73
N VAL A 69 8.13 4.12 0.49
CA VAL A 69 6.69 4.36 0.72
C VAL A 69 6.27 5.78 0.35
N GLU A 70 7.05 6.81 0.70
CA GLU A 70 6.76 8.20 0.32
C GLU A 70 6.79 8.39 -1.20
N GLN A 71 7.73 7.76 -1.92
CA GLN A 71 7.75 7.80 -3.38
C GLN A 71 6.54 7.08 -4.00
N LEU A 72 6.15 5.94 -3.43
CA LEU A 72 4.98 5.17 -3.85
C LEU A 72 3.69 5.98 -3.67
N VAL A 73 3.51 6.61 -2.51
CA VAL A 73 2.38 7.51 -2.24
C VAL A 73 2.35 8.69 -3.22
N LYS A 74 3.52 9.28 -3.54
CA LYS A 74 3.64 10.38 -4.50
C LYS A 74 3.32 9.99 -5.94
N SER A 75 3.74 8.80 -6.34
CA SER A 75 3.43 8.27 -7.67
C SER A 75 1.95 7.90 -7.82
N LEU A 76 1.35 7.30 -6.79
CA LEU A 76 -0.09 6.99 -6.73
C LEU A 76 -0.96 8.24 -6.68
N SER A 77 -0.61 9.25 -5.89
CA SER A 77 -1.33 10.52 -5.82
C SER A 77 -1.30 11.27 -7.16
N SER A 78 -0.13 11.29 -7.81
CA SER A 78 0.01 11.86 -9.16
C SER A 78 -0.82 11.11 -10.20
N PHE A 79 -0.94 9.79 -10.09
CA PHE A 79 -1.72 8.95 -11.01
C PHE A 79 -3.24 9.08 -10.80
N LEU A 80 -3.69 9.06 -9.55
CA LEU A 80 -5.10 9.14 -9.19
C LEU A 80 -5.65 10.57 -9.21
N GLN A 81 -4.80 11.59 -9.42
CA GLN A 81 -5.14 13.02 -9.25
C GLN A 81 -5.78 13.31 -7.87
N MET A 82 -5.46 12.47 -6.87
CA MET A 82 -5.93 12.59 -5.49
C MET A 82 -4.81 13.14 -4.61
N GLN A 83 -5.19 13.84 -3.53
CA GLN A 83 -4.20 14.32 -2.56
C GLN A 83 -3.75 13.16 -1.67
N GLU A 84 -2.46 13.09 -1.34
CA GLU A 84 -1.86 12.02 -0.51
C GLU A 84 -2.61 11.87 0.83
N ASP A 85 -3.14 12.98 1.36
CA ASP A 85 -3.88 13.05 2.60
C ASP A 85 -5.24 12.30 2.55
N GLU A 86 -5.89 12.21 1.38
CA GLU A 86 -7.15 11.46 1.20
C GLU A 86 -6.93 9.94 1.23
N LEU A 87 -5.80 9.46 0.69
CA LEU A 87 -5.45 8.04 0.75
C LEU A 87 -5.11 7.60 2.18
N PHE A 88 -4.37 8.44 2.91
CA PHE A 88 -4.06 8.18 4.31
C PHE A 88 -5.31 8.23 5.22
N SER A 89 -6.28 9.11 4.96
CA SER A 89 -7.53 9.12 5.73
C SER A 89 -8.36 7.86 5.53
N ILE A 90 -8.43 7.35 4.29
CA ILE A 90 -9.19 6.11 3.98
C ILE A 90 -8.62 4.89 4.70
N ILE A 91 -7.29 4.82 4.84
CA ILE A 91 -6.61 3.72 5.54
C ILE A 91 -6.80 3.84 7.06
N ASN A 92 -6.74 5.05 7.61
CA ASN A 92 -6.90 5.29 9.04
C ASN A 92 -8.34 5.14 9.54
N ASP A 93 -9.34 5.25 8.66
CA ASP A 93 -10.76 5.02 8.98
C ASP A 93 -11.13 3.52 9.07
N LEU A 94 -10.25 2.61 8.65
CA LEU A 94 -10.47 1.17 8.76
C LEU A 94 -10.14 0.65 10.16
N SER A 95 -10.87 -0.37 10.63
CA SER A 95 -10.52 -1.05 11.89
C SER A 95 -9.18 -1.79 11.78
N GLU A 96 -8.47 -2.03 12.88
CA GLU A 96 -7.14 -2.69 12.87
C GLU A 96 -7.14 -4.04 12.14
N SER A 97 -8.24 -4.80 12.22
CA SER A 97 -8.36 -6.09 11.53
C SER A 97 -8.53 -5.92 10.01
N GLU A 98 -9.20 -4.86 9.57
CA GLU A 98 -9.39 -4.52 8.16
C GLU A 98 -8.14 -3.89 7.56
N GLN A 99 -7.42 -3.06 8.33
CA GLN A 99 -6.11 -2.54 7.93
C GLN A 99 -5.12 -3.68 7.69
N LYS A 100 -5.06 -4.66 8.60
CA LYS A 100 -4.16 -5.81 8.47
C LYS A 100 -4.50 -6.66 7.24
N LYS A 101 -5.79 -6.89 7.01
CA LYS A 101 -6.28 -7.59 5.81
C LYS A 101 -5.96 -6.81 4.54
N PHE A 102 -6.15 -5.49 4.54
CA PHE A 102 -5.85 -4.62 3.42
C PHE A 102 -4.35 -4.63 3.08
N ILE A 103 -3.48 -4.54 4.10
CA ILE A 103 -2.02 -4.67 3.95
C ILE A 103 -1.64 -6.05 3.40
N GLU A 104 -2.21 -7.15 3.93
CA GLU A 104 -1.99 -8.50 3.39
C GLU A 104 -2.48 -8.66 1.94
N THR A 105 -3.51 -7.91 1.55
CA THR A 105 -4.02 -7.90 0.17
C THR A 105 -3.12 -7.07 -0.76
N LEU A 106 -2.42 -6.08 -0.22
CA LEU A 106 -1.45 -5.25 -0.92
C LEU A 106 -0.07 -5.89 -1.00
N ASP A 107 0.23 -6.91 -0.20
CA ASP A 107 1.53 -7.59 -0.16
C ASP A 107 2.03 -8.09 -1.54
N PRO A 108 1.17 -8.66 -2.41
CA PRO A 108 1.55 -8.99 -3.79
C PRO A 108 1.77 -7.77 -4.70
N TRP A 109 1.17 -6.64 -4.35
CA TRP A 109 1.28 -5.37 -5.05
C TRP A 109 2.53 -4.59 -4.55
N LEU A 110 3.12 -4.94 -3.41
CA LEU A 110 4.35 -4.31 -2.91
C LEU A 110 5.59 -4.67 -3.74
N ASP A 111 5.52 -5.63 -4.67
CA ASP A 111 6.58 -5.82 -5.66
C ASP A 111 6.49 -4.72 -6.72
N GLU A 112 7.24 -3.64 -6.50
CA GLU A 112 7.34 -2.46 -7.38
C GLU A 112 7.51 -2.83 -8.86
N LYS A 113 8.24 -3.91 -9.15
CA LYS A 113 8.46 -4.35 -10.53
C LYS A 113 7.21 -4.99 -11.13
N GLN A 114 6.43 -5.71 -10.33
CA GLN A 114 5.20 -6.33 -10.77
C GLN A 114 4.11 -5.26 -10.99
N ILE A 115 3.93 -4.30 -10.09
CA ILE A 115 3.02 -3.16 -10.34
C ILE A 115 3.43 -2.41 -11.59
N ILE A 116 4.70 -2.00 -11.71
CA ILE A 116 5.14 -1.20 -12.86
C ILE A 116 4.95 -1.99 -14.16
N GLN A 117 5.24 -3.29 -14.17
CA GLN A 117 4.98 -4.14 -15.33
C GLN A 117 3.50 -4.28 -15.65
N GLU A 118 2.65 -4.51 -14.66
CA GLU A 118 1.19 -4.58 -14.86
C GLU A 118 0.63 -3.23 -15.33
N LEU A 119 1.09 -2.11 -14.77
CA LEU A 119 0.73 -0.76 -15.20
C LEU A 119 1.18 -0.46 -16.63
N LEU A 120 2.41 -0.83 -17.00
CA LEU A 120 2.90 -0.74 -18.38
C LEU A 120 2.09 -1.62 -19.31
N GLN A 121 1.71 -2.84 -18.88
CA GLN A 121 0.83 -3.71 -19.65
C GLN A 121 -0.55 -3.08 -19.84
N TYR A 122 -1.17 -2.53 -18.80
CA TYR A 122 -2.46 -1.84 -18.89
C TYR A 122 -2.40 -0.60 -19.77
N GLN A 123 -1.39 0.25 -19.62
CA GLN A 123 -1.19 1.43 -20.46
C GLN A 123 -0.94 1.06 -21.93
N THR A 124 -0.15 0.00 -22.15
CA THR A 124 0.11 -0.54 -23.49
C THR A 124 -1.18 -1.11 -24.09
N LEU A 125 -1.97 -1.87 -23.33
CA LEU A 125 -3.26 -2.39 -23.77
C LEU A 125 -4.25 -1.27 -24.09
N GLN A 126 -4.32 -0.24 -23.25
CA GLN A 126 -5.19 0.92 -23.47
C GLN A 126 -4.91 1.60 -24.81
N SER A 127 -3.64 1.67 -25.24
CA SER A 127 -3.27 2.25 -26.54
C SER A 127 -3.84 1.49 -27.75
N PHE A 128 -4.21 0.22 -27.59
CA PHE A 128 -4.82 -0.60 -28.65
C PHE A 128 -6.34 -0.50 -28.73
N PHE A 129 -7.00 0.10 -27.74
CA PHE A 129 -8.45 0.21 -27.67
C PHE A 129 -8.91 1.66 -27.78
N TYR A 130 -9.89 1.89 -28.65
CA TYR A 130 -10.76 3.05 -28.52
C TYR A 130 -11.84 2.74 -27.48
N THR A 131 -11.76 3.37 -26.30
CA THR A 131 -12.71 3.10 -25.22
C THR A 131 -13.94 4.01 -25.35
N ILE A 132 -15.13 3.41 -25.31
CA ILE A 132 -16.41 4.10 -25.17
C ILE A 132 -16.92 3.83 -23.76
N HIS A 133 -17.00 4.89 -22.97
CA HIS A 133 -17.53 4.82 -21.61
C HIS A 133 -19.04 4.93 -21.64
N ILE A 134 -19.74 3.96 -21.06
CA ILE A 134 -21.18 3.88 -20.94
C ILE A 134 -21.50 3.99 -19.46
N GLY A 135 -22.21 5.05 -19.09
CA GLY A 135 -22.58 5.35 -17.71
C GLY A 135 -24.08 5.26 -17.50
N LEU A 136 -24.49 4.88 -16.30
CA LEU A 136 -25.87 5.04 -15.82
C LEU A 136 -25.87 5.98 -14.62
N LYS A 137 -26.72 7.01 -14.68
CA LYS A 137 -26.86 8.04 -13.65
C LYS A 137 -28.18 7.91 -12.88
N SER A 138 -28.17 8.16 -11.58
CA SER A 138 -29.34 8.01 -10.69
C SER A 138 -30.45 9.03 -10.99
N GLY A 139 -31.65 8.80 -10.44
CA GLY A 139 -32.85 9.60 -10.66
C GLY A 139 -33.80 9.00 -11.72
N GLU A 140 -33.39 9.03 -12.99
CA GLU A 140 -34.18 8.51 -14.12
C GLU A 140 -33.52 7.33 -14.86
N ASN A 141 -32.45 6.77 -14.30
CA ASN A 141 -31.55 5.83 -14.97
C ASN A 141 -31.15 6.32 -16.37
N GLU A 142 -30.64 7.55 -16.42
CA GLU A 142 -30.26 8.14 -17.68
C GLU A 142 -28.97 7.48 -18.19
N LEU A 143 -28.97 7.11 -19.46
CA LEU A 143 -27.80 6.60 -20.16
C LEU A 143 -26.88 7.76 -20.56
N TRP A 144 -25.62 7.62 -20.19
CA TRP A 144 -24.54 8.54 -20.53
C TRP A 144 -23.51 7.82 -21.40
N ILE A 145 -22.98 8.50 -22.40
CA ILE A 145 -21.90 7.95 -23.23
C ILE A 145 -20.78 8.99 -23.33
N ASN A 146 -19.54 8.59 -23.02
CA ASN A 146 -18.37 9.46 -23.01
C ASN A 146 -18.60 10.76 -22.20
N ASN A 147 -19.18 10.63 -21.00
CA ASN A 147 -19.56 11.73 -20.12
C ASN A 147 -20.57 12.74 -20.71
N GLN A 148 -21.33 12.33 -21.73
CA GLN A 148 -22.42 13.12 -22.30
C GLN A 148 -23.78 12.44 -22.08
N PRO A 149 -24.81 13.16 -21.62
CA PRO A 149 -26.15 12.62 -21.51
C PRO A 149 -26.71 12.28 -22.88
N THR A 150 -27.32 11.11 -23.00
CA THR A 150 -27.98 10.69 -24.26
C THR A 150 -29.44 11.11 -24.33
N GLY A 151 -30.04 11.54 -23.20
CA GLY A 151 -31.48 11.76 -23.05
C GLY A 151 -32.30 10.47 -23.05
N ILE A 152 -31.65 9.30 -23.02
CA ILE A 152 -32.33 8.00 -22.92
C ILE A 152 -32.45 7.66 -21.44
N THR A 153 -33.69 7.67 -20.94
CA THR A 153 -34.03 7.23 -19.59
C THR A 153 -34.60 5.82 -19.63
N ILE A 154 -34.40 5.06 -18.56
CA ILE A 154 -34.84 3.68 -18.45
C ILE A 154 -35.80 3.57 -17.27
N SER A 155 -37.08 3.32 -17.54
CA SER A 155 -38.12 3.21 -16.52
C SER A 155 -38.65 1.78 -16.39
N VAL A 156 -39.07 1.39 -15.18
CA VAL A 156 -39.61 0.04 -14.90
C VAL A 156 -40.77 -0.31 -15.84
N GLY A 157 -41.68 0.63 -16.11
CA GLY A 157 -42.86 0.39 -16.94
C GLY A 157 -42.52 0.06 -18.40
N GLU A 158 -41.38 0.54 -18.91
CA GLU A 158 -40.90 0.22 -20.26
C GLU A 158 -40.25 -1.17 -20.32
N ILE A 159 -39.70 -1.65 -19.21
CA ILE A 159 -38.98 -2.94 -19.14
C ILE A 159 -39.94 -4.11 -18.93
N GLN A 160 -41.08 -3.90 -18.26
CA GLN A 160 -42.05 -4.95 -17.96
C GLN A 160 -42.75 -5.53 -19.20
N ASN A 161 -42.84 -4.76 -20.29
CA ASN A 161 -43.43 -5.22 -21.55
C ASN A 161 -42.32 -5.68 -22.51
N PRO A 162 -42.34 -6.93 -23.02
CA PRO A 162 -41.32 -7.44 -23.95
C PRO A 162 -41.10 -6.59 -25.20
N GLU A 163 -42.14 -5.99 -25.79
CA GLU A 163 -42.00 -5.14 -26.97
C GLU A 163 -41.31 -3.82 -26.64
N ASN A 164 -41.68 -3.21 -25.51
CA ASN A 164 -41.05 -1.97 -25.03
C ASN A 164 -39.60 -2.22 -24.61
N TYR A 165 -39.33 -3.37 -23.99
CA TYR A 165 -37.99 -3.83 -23.65
C TYR A 165 -37.10 -3.89 -24.89
N GLU A 166 -37.53 -4.60 -25.93
CA GLU A 166 -36.78 -4.72 -27.18
C GLU A 166 -36.59 -3.37 -27.89
N LYS A 167 -37.62 -2.51 -27.85
CA LYS A 167 -37.53 -1.15 -28.41
C LYS A 167 -36.50 -0.30 -27.66
N LYS A 168 -36.50 -0.34 -26.33
CA LYS A 168 -35.55 0.40 -25.49
C LYS A 168 -34.12 -0.13 -25.67
N LYS A 169 -33.94 -1.46 -25.70
CA LYS A 169 -32.65 -2.09 -25.98
C LYS A 169 -32.09 -1.64 -27.33
N LYS A 170 -32.90 -1.65 -28.38
CA LYS A 170 -32.51 -1.12 -29.71
C LYS A 170 -32.17 0.36 -29.69
N GLN A 171 -32.86 1.17 -28.88
CA GLN A 171 -32.55 2.59 -28.71
C GLN A 171 -31.18 2.80 -28.06
N ILE A 172 -30.87 2.05 -27.00
CA ILE A 172 -29.57 2.05 -26.32
C ILE A 172 -28.48 1.62 -27.32
N MET A 173 -28.71 0.51 -28.04
CA MET A 173 -27.76 0.03 -29.05
C MET A 173 -27.47 1.08 -30.12
N ALA A 174 -28.51 1.71 -30.66
CA ALA A 174 -28.35 2.74 -31.68
C ALA A 174 -27.54 3.96 -31.16
N SER A 175 -27.65 4.29 -29.87
CA SER A 175 -26.86 5.36 -29.27
C SER A 175 -25.38 4.99 -29.17
N ILE A 176 -25.06 3.77 -28.75
CA ILE A 176 -23.68 3.27 -28.64
C ILE A 176 -23.07 3.11 -30.05
N GLU A 177 -23.82 2.57 -31.00
CA GLU A 177 -23.36 2.33 -32.38
C GLU A 177 -23.01 3.64 -33.11
N LYS A 178 -23.67 4.76 -32.79
CA LYS A 178 -23.29 6.07 -33.32
C LYS A 178 -21.86 6.46 -32.94
N GLU A 179 -21.43 6.15 -31.71
CA GLU A 179 -20.07 6.44 -31.26
C GLU A 179 -19.05 5.48 -31.88
N ILE A 180 -19.43 4.22 -32.12
CA ILE A 180 -18.60 3.23 -32.83
C ILE A 180 -18.32 3.66 -34.28
N GLN A 181 -19.29 4.33 -34.93
CA GLN A 181 -19.18 4.77 -36.32
C GLN A 181 -18.39 6.07 -36.49
N ARG A 182 -18.08 6.79 -35.40
CA ARG A 182 -17.24 7.99 -35.49
C ARG A 182 -15.80 7.57 -35.88
N PRO A 183 -15.15 8.30 -36.79
CA PRO A 183 -13.79 7.98 -37.23
C PRO A 183 -12.83 8.14 -36.04
N SER A 184 -12.47 7.03 -35.42
CA SER A 184 -11.64 6.97 -34.22
C SER A 184 -10.26 6.37 -34.55
N GLY A 185 -9.45 7.15 -35.28
CA GLY A 185 -8.01 6.89 -35.45
C GLY A 185 -7.63 5.50 -35.98
N GLU A 186 -6.37 5.11 -35.72
CA GLU A 186 -5.77 3.83 -36.15
C GLU A 186 -6.18 2.62 -35.28
N ALA A 187 -7.02 2.83 -34.26
CA ALA A 187 -7.40 1.78 -33.31
C ALA A 187 -8.41 0.81 -33.93
N ASN A 188 -7.95 -0.40 -34.26
CA ASN A 188 -8.78 -1.45 -34.86
C ASN A 188 -9.75 -2.14 -33.87
N ARG A 189 -9.69 -1.81 -32.57
CA ARG A 189 -10.47 -2.46 -31.51
C ARG A 189 -11.14 -1.42 -30.62
N ILE A 190 -12.35 -1.72 -30.17
CA ILE A 190 -13.18 -0.83 -29.33
C ILE A 190 -13.50 -1.56 -28.04
N LEU A 191 -13.33 -0.88 -26.91
CA LEU A 191 -13.74 -1.36 -25.60
C LEU A 191 -15.00 -0.61 -25.15
N LEU A 192 -16.09 -1.33 -24.93
CA LEU A 192 -17.33 -0.81 -24.35
C LEU A 192 -17.28 -1.05 -22.84
N SER A 193 -17.18 0.02 -22.05
CA SER A 193 -17.08 -0.09 -20.60
C SER A 193 -18.37 0.41 -19.94
N LEU A 194 -19.10 -0.48 -19.27
CA LEU A 194 -20.29 -0.12 -18.49
C LEU A 194 -19.89 0.21 -17.05
N SER A 195 -20.28 1.40 -16.59
CA SER A 195 -20.03 1.88 -15.23
C SER A 195 -21.30 2.45 -14.60
N LEU A 196 -21.42 2.29 -13.29
CA LEU A 196 -22.40 3.02 -12.50
C LEU A 196 -21.79 4.38 -12.14
N LEU A 197 -22.44 5.47 -12.53
CA LEU A 197 -21.96 6.82 -12.22
C LEU A 197 -22.41 7.30 -10.84
N ASP A 198 -23.40 6.62 -10.24
CA ASP A 198 -23.95 6.88 -8.92
C ASP A 198 -24.28 5.56 -8.20
N GLU A 199 -24.43 5.62 -6.87
CA GLU A 199 -24.74 4.46 -6.00
C GLU A 199 -26.17 3.89 -6.21
N GLU A 200 -27.10 4.71 -6.70
CA GLU A 200 -28.53 4.38 -6.81
C GLU A 200 -28.97 4.13 -8.27
N VAL A 201 -28.31 3.20 -8.97
CA VAL A 201 -28.78 2.72 -10.28
C VAL A 201 -29.59 1.45 -10.11
N TYR A 202 -30.80 1.43 -10.67
CA TYR A 202 -31.66 0.26 -10.55
C TYR A 202 -31.17 -0.91 -11.41
N GLN A 203 -31.27 -2.13 -10.86
CA GLN A 203 -30.82 -3.37 -11.52
C GLN A 203 -31.40 -3.55 -12.94
N TYR A 204 -32.68 -3.22 -13.15
CA TYR A 204 -33.31 -3.38 -14.47
C TYR A 204 -32.68 -2.51 -15.55
N ALA A 205 -32.19 -1.32 -15.19
CA ALA A 205 -31.55 -0.39 -16.12
C ALA A 205 -30.14 -0.85 -16.47
N TYR A 206 -29.43 -1.39 -15.48
CA TYR A 206 -28.14 -2.05 -15.67
C TYR A 206 -28.28 -3.24 -16.62
N GLU A 207 -29.22 -4.15 -16.36
CA GLU A 207 -29.40 -5.37 -17.13
C GLU A 207 -29.69 -5.08 -18.60
N ILE A 208 -30.67 -4.24 -18.92
CA ILE A 208 -31.00 -3.94 -20.33
C ILE A 208 -29.82 -3.28 -21.06
N THR A 209 -29.06 -2.43 -20.38
CA THR A 209 -27.87 -1.77 -20.95
C THR A 209 -26.76 -2.79 -21.20
N TRP A 210 -26.53 -3.70 -20.27
CA TRP A 210 -25.56 -4.79 -20.41
C TRP A 210 -25.93 -5.76 -21.54
N TYR A 211 -27.22 -6.07 -21.68
CA TYR A 211 -27.72 -6.87 -22.80
C TYR A 211 -27.53 -6.16 -24.13
N ALA A 212 -27.79 -4.86 -24.21
CA ALA A 212 -27.52 -4.06 -25.40
C ALA A 212 -26.03 -4.12 -25.80
N ILE A 213 -25.11 -3.95 -24.83
CA ILE A 213 -23.66 -4.05 -25.06
C ILE A 213 -23.28 -5.45 -25.56
N THR A 214 -23.86 -6.50 -24.97
CA THR A 214 -23.62 -7.89 -25.37
C THR A 214 -24.11 -8.17 -26.79
N GLU A 215 -25.25 -7.61 -27.20
CA GLU A 215 -25.72 -7.74 -28.59
C GLU A 215 -24.83 -7.01 -29.59
N ILE A 216 -24.28 -5.85 -29.22
CA ILE A 216 -23.30 -5.13 -30.05
C ILE A 216 -22.03 -5.98 -30.22
N GLU A 217 -21.49 -6.54 -29.14
CA GLU A 217 -20.33 -7.45 -29.20
C GLU A 217 -20.61 -8.65 -30.13
N ASN A 218 -21.78 -9.29 -29.99
CA ASN A 218 -22.17 -10.41 -30.85
C ASN A 218 -22.31 -10.00 -32.33
N LYS A 219 -22.81 -8.79 -32.60
CA LYS A 219 -23.03 -8.26 -33.96
C LYS A 219 -21.71 -7.94 -34.67
N TYR A 220 -20.75 -7.33 -33.97
CA TYR A 220 -19.48 -6.89 -34.57
C TYR A 220 -18.31 -7.87 -34.34
N GLY A 221 -18.49 -8.85 -33.47
CA GLY A 221 -17.56 -9.91 -33.16
C GLY A 221 -16.50 -9.52 -32.10
N PRO A 222 -15.99 -10.52 -31.34
CA PRO A 222 -15.04 -10.31 -30.25
C PRO A 222 -13.63 -9.90 -30.73
N GLN A 223 -13.41 -9.86 -32.06
CA GLN A 223 -12.16 -9.38 -32.65
C GLN A 223 -12.11 -7.85 -32.75
N ARG A 224 -13.27 -7.20 -32.72
CA ARG A 224 -13.43 -5.76 -32.92
C ARG A 224 -14.01 -5.06 -31.69
N ILE A 225 -15.03 -5.65 -31.06
CA ILE A 225 -15.68 -5.10 -29.88
C ILE A 225 -15.36 -5.98 -28.68
N PHE A 226 -14.94 -5.34 -27.60
CA PHE A 226 -14.72 -5.93 -26.29
C PHE A 226 -15.65 -5.25 -25.30
N LYS A 227 -16.06 -5.95 -24.25
CA LYS A 227 -16.88 -5.37 -23.18
C LYS A 227 -16.24 -5.55 -21.81
N SER A 228 -16.40 -4.57 -20.94
CA SER A 228 -16.03 -4.64 -19.54
C SER A 228 -17.12 -4.07 -18.65
N GLU A 229 -17.25 -4.63 -17.46
CA GLU A 229 -18.05 -4.03 -16.39
C GLU A 229 -17.11 -3.40 -15.36
N GLN A 230 -17.42 -2.17 -14.97
CA GLN A 230 -16.82 -1.49 -13.82
C GLN A 230 -17.90 -1.38 -12.75
N ARG A 231 -17.94 -2.39 -11.88
CA ARG A 231 -18.71 -2.30 -10.65
C ARG A 231 -17.87 -1.50 -9.67
N TYR A 232 -18.26 -0.26 -9.39
CA TYR A 232 -17.80 0.36 -8.15
C TYR A 232 -18.27 -0.53 -7.01
N ILE A 233 -17.33 -1.04 -6.23
CA ILE A 233 -17.61 -1.59 -4.91
C ILE A 233 -17.95 -0.35 -4.07
N SER A 234 -19.21 0.11 -4.11
CA SER A 234 -19.68 1.04 -3.09
C SER A 234 -19.71 0.26 -1.77
N ARG A 235 -19.21 0.91 -0.72
CA ARG A 235 -19.20 0.39 0.64
C ARG A 235 -20.62 0.21 1.17
#